data_AF-A0A4U5WMB4-F1
#
_entry.id   AF-A0A4U5WMB4-F1
#
_cell.length_a   1.000
_cell.length_b   1.000
_cell.length_c   1.000
_cell.angle_alpha   90.00
_cell.angle_beta   90.00
_cell.angle_gamma   90.00
#
_symmetry.space_group_name_H-M   'P 1'
#
loop_
_entity.id
_entity.type
_entity.pdbx_description
1 polymer ?
#
loop_
_entity_poly.entity_id
_entity_poly.type
_entity_poly.pdbx_seq_one_letter_code
_entity_poly.pdbx_strand_id
1 'polypeptide(L)'
;MSANASPTGMQPTATYDSPFLKACRREPVPHTPVWFMRQAGRSLPEYRKVREGIPMLESCTRPELVTEITLQPVRRHGVDAAIYYSDIVVPLKAIGLDLDIKPGVGPVVAEPVRTRADLARLRDLTPEDVSYVTEAIGLLTRELGATPLIGFAGAPFTLASYLVEGGPSRTYENAKAMMYGDPELWADLLDRLADITAAFLKVQIEAGASAVQLFDSWAGALAPADYRRSVMSASAKVFDAVAGYGVPRIHFGVGTGELLGLMGEAGADVVGVDWRVPLDEAARRVGPGKALQGNLDPTVLFSTPQAVEAKVREVLDAAAGLEGHVFNLGHGVMPTTDPDALTRLTEYVHTRTAR
;
A
#
# COMPACT_ATOMS: atom_id res chain seq x y z
N MET A 1 -15.93 -13.39 1.88
CA MET A 1 -16.71 -13.08 0.66
C MET A 1 -15.75 -12.46 -0.35
N SER A 2 -15.77 -12.86 -1.62
CA SER A 2 -14.94 -12.24 -2.66
C SER A 2 -15.43 -10.81 -2.92
N ALA A 3 -14.54 -9.88 -3.28
CA ALA A 3 -14.91 -8.52 -3.73
C ALA A 3 -15.94 -8.51 -4.88
N ASN A 4 -16.18 -9.65 -5.53
CA ASN A 4 -17.18 -9.84 -6.58
C ASN A 4 -18.59 -10.17 -6.05
N ALA A 5 -18.74 -10.46 -4.75
CA ALA A 5 -20.06 -10.60 -4.14
C ALA A 5 -20.51 -9.24 -3.63
N SER A 6 -21.49 -8.61 -4.30
CA SER A 6 -22.14 -7.41 -3.77
C SER A 6 -22.62 -7.70 -2.35
N PRO A 7 -22.18 -6.95 -1.33
CA PRO A 7 -22.74 -7.08 0.01
C PRO A 7 -24.24 -6.79 -0.12
N THR A 8 -25.08 -7.78 0.18
CA THR A 8 -26.53 -7.61 0.16
C THR A 8 -26.90 -6.45 1.07
N GLY A 9 -27.28 -5.31 0.50
CA GLY A 9 -27.79 -4.14 1.23
C GLY A 9 -26.95 -2.86 1.19
N MET A 10 -25.74 -2.85 0.61
CA MET A 10 -24.98 -1.60 0.41
C MET A 10 -25.29 -0.99 -0.95
N GLN A 11 -25.79 0.25 -0.98
CA GLN A 11 -25.94 0.99 -2.24
C GLN A 11 -24.56 1.22 -2.86
N PRO A 12 -24.38 1.03 -4.19
CA PRO A 12 -23.14 1.33 -4.87
C PRO A 12 -22.71 2.78 -4.61
N THR A 13 -21.46 2.99 -4.18
CA THR A 13 -20.89 4.33 -4.02
C THR A 13 -20.65 4.99 -5.38
N ALA A 14 -20.47 6.31 -5.42
CA ALA A 14 -20.10 7.03 -6.64
C ALA A 14 -18.81 6.52 -7.32
N THR A 15 -17.97 5.79 -6.58
CA THR A 15 -16.71 5.21 -7.04
C THR A 15 -16.86 3.76 -7.54
N TYR A 16 -18.01 3.10 -7.34
CA TYR A 16 -18.20 1.66 -7.61
C TYR A 16 -17.83 1.27 -9.04
N ASP A 17 -18.26 2.08 -10.02
CA ASP A 17 -18.02 1.86 -11.46
C ASP A 17 -16.73 2.52 -11.97
N SER A 18 -15.88 3.06 -11.07
CA SER A 18 -14.58 3.62 -11.47
C SER A 18 -13.70 2.55 -12.15
N PRO A 19 -12.88 2.92 -13.16
CA PRO A 19 -11.98 1.98 -13.83
C PRO A 19 -11.11 1.20 -12.84
N PHE A 20 -10.59 1.87 -11.80
CA PHE A 20 -9.78 1.23 -10.76
C PHE A 20 -10.54 0.13 -10.00
N LEU A 21 -11.73 0.41 -9.43
CA LEU A 21 -12.45 -0.60 -8.65
C LEU A 21 -12.95 -1.75 -9.53
N LYS A 22 -13.36 -1.48 -10.77
CA LYS A 22 -13.72 -2.51 -11.75
C LYS A 22 -12.53 -3.44 -12.05
N ALA A 23 -11.34 -2.89 -12.29
CA ALA A 23 -10.13 -3.69 -12.51
C ALA A 23 -9.78 -4.56 -11.28
N CYS A 24 -9.91 -4.03 -10.07
CA CYS A 24 -9.73 -4.79 -8.82
C CYS A 24 -10.72 -5.97 -8.71
N ARG A 25 -11.97 -5.79 -9.18
CA ARG A 25 -12.99 -6.86 -9.25
C ARG A 25 -12.88 -7.74 -10.49
N ARG A 26 -11.88 -7.50 -11.35
CA ARG A 26 -11.63 -8.24 -12.60
C ARG A 26 -12.79 -8.11 -13.60
N GLU A 27 -13.37 -6.92 -13.63
CA GLU A 27 -14.44 -6.55 -14.55
C GLU A 27 -13.87 -5.81 -15.78
N PRO A 28 -14.60 -5.81 -16.91
CA PRO A 28 -14.22 -5.00 -18.06
C PRO A 28 -14.15 -3.50 -17.73
N VAL A 29 -13.02 -2.89 -18.10
CA VAL A 29 -12.72 -1.46 -17.94
C VAL A 29 -12.57 -0.76 -19.29
N PRO A 30 -12.85 0.55 -19.39
CA PRO A 30 -12.67 1.32 -20.63
C PRO A 30 -11.20 1.50 -21.03
N HIS A 31 -10.30 1.48 -20.06
CA HIS A 31 -8.85 1.50 -20.20
C HIS A 31 -8.22 0.87 -18.96
N THR A 32 -6.94 0.49 -19.02
CA THR A 32 -6.21 0.00 -17.84
C THR A 32 -6.02 1.16 -16.84
N PRO A 33 -6.55 1.06 -15.60
CA PRO A 33 -6.43 2.14 -14.63
C PRO A 33 -4.99 2.28 -14.12
N VAL A 34 -4.59 3.51 -13.83
CA VAL A 34 -3.24 3.92 -13.42
C VAL A 34 -3.30 4.69 -12.10
N TRP A 35 -2.43 4.33 -11.18
CA TRP A 35 -2.03 5.19 -10.06
C TRP A 35 -0.58 4.85 -9.70
N PHE A 36 0.08 5.69 -8.88
CA PHE A 36 1.48 5.45 -8.51
C PHE A 36 1.70 5.44 -7.00
N MET A 37 2.42 4.42 -6.51
CA MET A 37 2.95 4.46 -5.15
C MET A 37 3.82 5.71 -4.97
N ARG A 38 3.58 6.47 -3.89
CA ARG A 38 4.23 7.78 -3.64
C ARG A 38 3.94 8.84 -4.71
N GLN A 39 2.81 8.78 -5.43
CA GLN A 39 2.37 9.85 -6.34
C GLN A 39 2.29 11.22 -5.65
N ALA A 40 1.84 11.25 -4.40
CA ALA A 40 1.93 12.42 -3.53
C ALA A 40 3.27 12.37 -2.79
N GLY A 41 4.23 13.19 -3.19
CA GLY A 41 5.54 13.13 -2.57
C GLY A 41 6.58 14.06 -3.19
N ARG A 42 7.83 13.80 -2.80
CA ARG A 42 8.98 14.68 -3.06
C ARG A 42 9.31 14.88 -4.53
N SER A 43 8.71 14.17 -5.50
CA SER A 43 8.84 14.51 -6.93
C SER A 43 8.10 15.80 -7.28
N LEU A 44 7.01 16.13 -6.58
CA LEU A 44 6.16 17.28 -6.86
C LEU A 44 6.71 18.57 -6.22
N PRO A 45 6.92 19.66 -7.00
CA PRO A 45 7.29 20.97 -6.44
C PRO A 45 6.27 21.51 -5.42
N GLU A 46 4.98 21.36 -5.71
CA GLU A 46 3.87 21.77 -4.85
C GLU A 46 3.85 21.01 -3.51
N TYR A 47 4.16 19.71 -3.51
CA TYR A 47 4.34 18.94 -2.28
C TYR A 47 5.47 19.51 -1.42
N ARG A 48 6.63 19.79 -2.04
CA ARG A 48 7.79 20.33 -1.32
C ARG A 48 7.45 21.68 -0.68
N LYS A 49 6.69 22.53 -1.38
CA LYS A 49 6.23 23.83 -0.89
C LYS A 49 5.30 23.71 0.33
N VAL A 50 4.29 22.84 0.28
CA VAL A 50 3.33 22.71 1.40
C VAL A 50 3.89 21.94 2.60
N ARG A 51 4.96 21.17 2.40
CA ARG A 51 5.67 20.43 3.47
C ARG A 51 6.86 21.17 4.07
N GLU A 52 7.19 22.36 3.56
CA GLU A 52 8.33 23.14 4.04
C GLU A 52 8.20 23.44 5.54
N GLY A 53 9.25 23.10 6.31
CA GLY A 53 9.29 23.31 7.76
C GLY A 53 8.39 22.38 8.59
N ILE A 54 7.63 21.47 7.98
CA ILE A 54 6.75 20.55 8.71
C ILE A 54 7.42 19.15 8.76
N PRO A 55 7.51 18.47 9.90
CA PRO A 55 7.92 17.05 9.99
C PRO A 55 6.94 16.08 9.31
N MET A 56 7.39 14.89 8.91
CA MET A 56 6.56 13.92 8.17
C MET A 56 5.34 13.48 8.99
N LEU A 57 5.56 13.00 10.21
CA LEU A 57 4.47 12.52 11.06
C LEU A 57 3.52 13.64 11.47
N GLU A 58 4.04 14.85 11.73
CA GLU A 58 3.21 16.03 11.99
C GLU A 58 2.32 16.40 10.81
N SER A 59 2.79 16.24 9.57
CA SER A 59 1.91 16.48 8.42
C SER A 59 0.79 15.46 8.28
N CYS A 60 0.96 14.24 8.80
CA CYS A 60 -0.05 13.19 8.74
C CYS A 60 -1.21 13.45 9.71
N THR A 61 -1.05 14.35 10.69
CA THR A 61 -2.06 14.69 11.69
C THR A 61 -2.78 16.01 11.40
N ARG A 62 -2.64 16.55 10.18
CA ARG A 62 -3.22 17.84 9.75
C ARG A 62 -4.19 17.61 8.59
N PRO A 63 -5.50 17.45 8.85
CA PRO A 63 -6.48 17.00 7.85
C PRO A 63 -6.49 17.79 6.54
N GLU A 64 -6.44 19.13 6.59
CA GLU A 64 -6.44 19.95 5.38
C GLU A 64 -5.14 19.81 4.58
N LEU A 65 -4.00 19.67 5.26
CA LEU A 65 -2.71 19.46 4.61
C LEU A 65 -2.64 18.07 3.96
N VAL A 66 -3.12 17.03 4.65
CA VAL A 66 -3.25 15.68 4.10
C VAL A 66 -4.15 15.69 2.86
N THR A 67 -5.27 16.42 2.94
CA THR A 67 -6.21 16.56 1.83
C THR A 67 -5.54 17.20 0.62
N GLU A 68 -4.92 18.36 0.81
CA GLU A 68 -4.22 19.07 -0.28
C GLU A 68 -3.12 18.20 -0.91
N ILE A 69 -2.25 17.59 -0.10
CA ILE A 69 -1.16 16.73 -0.60
C ILE A 69 -1.70 15.54 -1.40
N THR A 70 -2.77 14.89 -0.93
CA THR A 70 -3.35 13.72 -1.61
C THR A 70 -3.95 14.09 -2.97
N LEU A 71 -4.55 15.30 -3.08
CA LEU A 71 -5.21 15.76 -4.31
C LEU A 71 -4.23 16.23 -5.40
N GLN A 72 -3.03 16.68 -5.04
CA GLN A 72 -2.01 17.17 -5.98
C GLN A 72 -1.77 16.23 -7.19
N PRO A 73 -1.40 14.95 -7.00
CA PRO A 73 -1.17 14.04 -8.13
C PRO A 73 -2.43 13.73 -8.93
N VAL A 74 -3.61 13.73 -8.30
CA VAL A 74 -4.89 13.51 -9.01
C VAL A 74 -5.14 14.66 -9.97
N ARG A 75 -5.00 15.90 -9.50
CA ARG A 75 -5.16 17.13 -10.31
C ARG A 75 -4.10 17.23 -11.41
N ARG A 76 -2.85 16.83 -11.13
CA ARG A 76 -1.72 16.97 -12.06
C ARG A 76 -1.68 15.88 -13.13
N HIS A 77 -1.92 14.63 -12.74
CA HIS A 77 -1.65 13.47 -13.60
C HIS A 77 -2.90 12.80 -14.16
N GLY A 78 -4.10 13.07 -13.61
CA GLY A 78 -5.33 12.40 -14.04
C GLY A 78 -5.35 10.90 -13.74
N VAL A 79 -4.69 10.48 -12.65
CA VAL A 79 -4.69 9.09 -12.19
C VAL A 79 -6.08 8.60 -11.80
N ASP A 80 -6.34 7.29 -11.94
CA ASP A 80 -7.63 6.65 -11.70
C ASP A 80 -7.89 6.31 -10.22
N ALA A 81 -6.93 6.57 -9.34
CA ALA A 81 -7.10 6.45 -7.91
C ALA A 81 -6.20 7.43 -7.14
N ALA A 82 -6.74 7.97 -6.05
CA ALA A 82 -5.95 8.64 -5.03
C ALA A 82 -5.45 7.61 -4.02
N ILE A 83 -4.25 7.78 -3.47
CA ILE A 83 -3.82 7.05 -2.28
C ILE A 83 -3.67 8.04 -1.14
N TYR A 84 -4.27 7.71 0.01
CA TYR A 84 -4.25 8.53 1.22
C TYR A 84 -2.80 8.91 1.57
N TYR A 85 -2.51 10.20 1.78
CA TYR A 85 -1.20 10.63 2.25
C TYR A 85 -1.07 10.38 3.76
N SER A 86 -0.20 9.45 4.13
CA SER A 86 0.13 9.11 5.51
C SER A 86 1.48 8.39 5.59
N ASP A 87 1.81 7.77 6.71
CA ASP A 87 2.93 6.83 6.85
C ASP A 87 2.50 5.55 7.57
N ILE A 88 3.13 4.41 7.24
CA ILE A 88 2.81 3.10 7.83
C ILE A 88 3.04 3.06 9.35
N VAL A 89 3.88 3.94 9.91
CA VAL A 89 4.15 4.00 11.35
C VAL A 89 3.20 4.93 12.13
N VAL A 90 2.30 5.65 11.44
CA VAL A 90 1.29 6.52 12.08
C VAL A 90 0.47 5.80 13.16
N PRO A 91 -0.13 4.61 12.93
CA PRO A 91 -0.89 3.94 13.97
C PRO A 91 -0.04 3.59 15.21
N LEU A 92 1.24 3.29 15.02
CA LEU A 92 2.17 3.03 16.13
C LEU A 92 2.47 4.32 16.93
N LYS A 93 2.64 5.46 16.23
CA LYS A 93 2.84 6.75 16.89
C LYS A 93 1.59 7.15 17.68
N ALA A 94 0.42 6.92 17.10
CA ALA A 94 -0.87 7.26 17.70
C ALA A 94 -1.12 6.51 19.02
N ILE A 95 -0.68 5.25 19.12
CA ILE A 95 -0.79 4.49 20.39
C ILE A 95 0.26 4.84 21.44
N GLY A 96 1.19 5.77 21.14
CA GLY A 96 2.14 6.34 22.10
C GLY A 96 3.56 5.79 22.02
N LEU A 97 3.93 5.04 20.99
CA LEU A 97 5.32 4.62 20.79
C LEU A 97 6.18 5.82 20.39
N ASP A 98 7.36 5.94 21.03
CA ASP A 98 8.34 6.95 20.65
C ASP A 98 9.09 6.54 19.38
N LEU A 99 8.51 6.96 18.26
CA LEU A 99 9.05 6.80 16.93
C LEU A 99 9.02 8.12 16.15
N ASP A 100 9.99 8.28 15.26
CA ASP A 100 10.09 9.43 14.37
C ASP A 100 10.70 9.05 13.02
N ILE A 101 10.48 9.87 11.99
CA ILE A 101 11.04 9.69 10.65
C ILE A 101 12.18 10.69 10.47
N LYS A 102 13.41 10.23 10.68
CA LYS A 102 14.60 11.08 10.55
C LYS A 102 14.95 11.32 9.07
N PRO A 103 15.18 12.58 8.65
CA PRO A 103 15.58 12.89 7.27
C PRO A 103 16.80 12.09 6.83
N GLY A 104 16.70 11.43 5.67
CA GLY A 104 17.79 10.62 5.10
C GLY A 104 18.04 9.26 5.77
N VAL A 105 17.39 8.99 6.91
CA VAL A 105 17.51 7.73 7.66
C VAL A 105 16.24 6.90 7.50
N GLY A 106 15.07 7.51 7.74
CA GLY A 106 13.78 6.80 7.78
C GLY A 106 13.26 6.64 9.22
N PRO A 107 12.30 5.72 9.45
CA PRO A 107 11.76 5.48 10.79
C PRO A 107 12.83 5.02 11.78
N VAL A 108 12.81 5.60 12.97
CA VAL A 108 13.67 5.27 14.11
C VAL A 108 12.77 5.11 15.33
N VAL A 109 13.02 4.06 16.12
CA VAL A 109 12.26 3.74 17.33
C VAL A 109 13.20 3.92 18.53
N ALA A 110 12.80 4.72 19.51
CA ALA A 110 13.66 5.04 20.66
C ALA A 110 13.93 3.80 21.54
N GLU A 111 12.89 2.99 21.75
CA GLU A 111 12.93 1.78 22.59
C GLU A 111 12.50 0.56 21.77
N PRO A 112 13.45 -0.14 21.11
CA PRO A 112 13.14 -1.31 20.31
C PRO A 112 12.53 -2.44 21.13
N VAL A 113 11.65 -3.25 20.51
CA VAL A 113 11.03 -4.42 21.15
C VAL A 113 12.05 -5.56 21.19
N ARG A 114 12.40 -6.05 22.39
CA ARG A 114 13.41 -7.11 22.58
C ARG A 114 12.91 -8.24 23.48
N THR A 115 11.94 -7.97 24.34
CA THR A 115 11.45 -8.89 25.37
C THR A 115 9.93 -8.93 25.39
N ARG A 116 9.37 -9.94 26.06
CA ARG A 116 7.92 -10.04 26.30
C ARG A 116 7.34 -8.83 27.05
N ALA A 117 8.11 -8.22 27.95
CA ALA A 117 7.67 -7.04 28.69
C ALA A 117 7.46 -5.82 27.77
N ASP A 118 8.23 -5.72 26.67
CA ASP A 118 8.11 -4.63 25.70
C ASP A 118 6.75 -4.62 24.99
N LEU A 119 6.10 -5.78 24.85
CA LEU A 119 4.78 -5.88 24.23
C LEU A 119 3.70 -5.12 25.00
N ALA A 120 3.90 -4.85 26.30
CA ALA A 120 2.96 -4.07 27.11
C ALA A 120 2.80 -2.63 26.61
N ARG A 121 3.78 -2.10 25.85
CA ARG A 121 3.71 -0.78 25.20
C ARG A 121 2.80 -0.76 23.96
N LEU A 122 2.51 -1.94 23.38
CA LEU A 122 1.64 -2.10 22.23
C LEU A 122 0.19 -2.28 22.70
N ARG A 123 -0.42 -1.17 23.14
CA ARG A 123 -1.85 -1.12 23.43
C ARG A 123 -2.68 -1.12 22.14
N ASP A 124 -3.95 -1.43 22.27
CA ASP A 124 -4.90 -1.36 21.16
C ASP A 124 -5.01 0.07 20.62
N LEU A 125 -5.25 0.18 19.31
CA LEU A 125 -5.58 1.43 18.63
C LEU A 125 -7.10 1.61 18.66
N THR A 126 -7.56 2.77 19.12
CA THR A 126 -8.97 3.16 19.07
C THR A 126 -9.20 4.24 18.02
N PRO A 127 -10.43 4.41 17.50
CA PRO A 127 -10.73 5.47 16.53
C PRO A 127 -10.35 6.88 17.03
N GLU A 128 -10.43 7.14 18.34
CA GLU A 128 -10.09 8.43 18.95
C GLU A 128 -8.60 8.77 18.81
N ASP A 129 -7.72 7.78 18.80
CA ASP A 129 -6.26 7.97 18.63
C ASP A 129 -5.91 8.58 17.27
N VAL A 130 -6.79 8.40 16.28
CA VAL A 130 -6.58 8.75 14.88
C VAL A 130 -7.77 9.52 14.29
N SER A 131 -8.48 10.30 15.10
CA SER A 131 -9.66 11.08 14.66
C SER A 131 -9.38 11.99 13.44
N TYR A 132 -8.15 12.50 13.32
CA TYR A 132 -7.67 13.27 12.17
C TYR A 132 -7.66 12.47 10.84
N VAL A 133 -7.58 11.14 10.90
CA VAL A 133 -7.69 10.27 9.72
C VAL A 133 -9.12 10.27 9.20
N THR A 134 -10.11 10.11 10.08
CA THR A 134 -11.52 10.19 9.75
C THR A 134 -11.87 11.54 9.12
N GLU A 135 -11.37 12.63 9.71
CA GLU A 135 -11.58 13.98 9.19
C GLU A 135 -10.95 14.17 7.81
N ALA A 136 -9.69 13.79 7.63
CA ALA A 136 -8.97 13.91 6.36
C ALA A 136 -9.63 13.11 5.23
N ILE A 137 -10.03 11.86 5.51
CA ILE A 137 -10.71 11.02 4.52
C ILE A 137 -12.11 11.58 4.19
N GLY A 138 -12.82 12.09 5.19
CA GLY A 138 -14.09 12.78 4.97
C GLY A 138 -13.97 14.01 4.07
N LEU A 139 -12.90 14.79 4.22
CA LEU A 139 -12.57 15.90 3.29
C LEU A 139 -12.25 15.38 1.88
N LEU A 140 -11.39 14.37 1.79
CA LEU A 140 -10.94 13.81 0.52
C LEU A 140 -12.07 13.21 -0.30
N THR A 141 -12.97 12.44 0.31
CA THR A 141 -14.09 11.81 -0.39
C THR A 141 -15.07 12.82 -0.97
N ARG A 142 -15.21 14.01 -0.37
CA ARG A 142 -15.98 15.12 -0.95
C ARG A 142 -15.30 15.74 -2.16
N GLU A 143 -13.99 15.94 -2.10
CA GLU A 143 -13.19 16.58 -3.15
C GLU A 143 -12.92 15.66 -4.36
N LEU A 144 -12.74 14.36 -4.13
CA LEU A 144 -12.38 13.39 -5.17
C LEU A 144 -13.54 13.01 -6.09
N GLY A 145 -14.79 13.21 -5.67
CA GLY A 145 -15.97 12.83 -6.44
C GLY A 145 -15.98 11.34 -6.80
N ALA A 146 -15.83 11.01 -8.09
CA ALA A 146 -15.85 9.64 -8.59
C ALA A 146 -14.47 8.93 -8.55
N THR A 147 -13.40 9.63 -8.21
CA THR A 147 -12.06 9.03 -8.08
C THR A 147 -11.95 8.27 -6.75
N PRO A 148 -11.72 6.94 -6.75
CA PRO A 148 -11.60 6.17 -5.52
C PRO A 148 -10.38 6.58 -4.70
N LEU A 149 -10.54 6.61 -3.38
CA LEU A 149 -9.46 6.75 -2.42
C LEU A 149 -9.00 5.37 -1.91
N ILE A 150 -7.70 5.11 -2.00
CA ILE A 150 -7.03 3.94 -1.45
C ILE A 150 -6.53 4.30 -0.05
N GLY A 151 -7.07 3.66 0.98
CA GLY A 151 -6.49 3.63 2.31
C GLY A 151 -5.32 2.66 2.39
N PHE A 152 -4.48 2.73 3.41
CA PHE A 152 -3.37 1.79 3.55
C PHE A 152 -2.85 1.63 4.96
N ALA A 153 -2.09 0.56 5.17
CA ALA A 153 -1.34 0.31 6.39
C ALA A 153 -0.08 -0.52 6.12
N GLY A 154 0.84 -0.56 7.09
CA GLY A 154 1.98 -1.48 7.06
C GLY A 154 1.56 -2.89 7.45
N ALA A 155 2.12 -3.90 6.77
CA ALA A 155 1.95 -5.29 7.17
C ALA A 155 2.63 -5.57 8.51
N PRO A 156 2.10 -6.51 9.33
CA PRO A 156 2.65 -6.82 10.64
C PRO A 156 4.15 -7.13 10.62
N PHE A 157 4.65 -7.89 9.64
CA PHE A 157 6.09 -8.17 9.53
C PHE A 157 6.93 -6.93 9.29
N THR A 158 6.49 -6.04 8.41
CA THR A 158 7.18 -4.79 8.14
C THR A 158 7.21 -3.90 9.38
N LEU A 159 6.11 -3.78 10.11
CA LEU A 159 6.04 -3.00 11.35
C LEU A 159 6.90 -3.62 12.46
N ALA A 160 6.83 -4.94 12.64
CA ALA A 160 7.66 -5.67 13.60
C ALA A 160 9.15 -5.47 13.31
N SER A 161 9.55 -5.51 12.04
CA SER A 161 10.93 -5.27 11.63
C SER A 161 11.41 -3.89 12.09
N TYR A 162 10.61 -2.83 11.92
CA TYR A 162 10.99 -1.50 12.46
C TYR A 162 11.10 -1.48 13.98
N LEU A 163 10.13 -2.09 14.68
CA LEU A 163 10.10 -2.10 16.14
C LEU A 163 11.24 -2.89 16.75
N VAL A 164 11.64 -4.02 16.15
CA VAL A 164 12.70 -4.88 16.68
C VAL A 164 14.09 -4.36 16.29
N GLU A 165 14.26 -3.89 15.06
CA GLU A 165 15.55 -3.34 14.60
C GLU A 165 15.86 -1.99 15.26
N GLY A 166 14.83 -1.15 15.50
CA GLY A 166 15.00 0.20 16.04
C GLY A 166 15.34 1.26 15.00
N GLY A 167 15.57 0.86 13.75
CA GLY A 167 15.96 1.73 12.66
C GLY A 167 16.10 1.00 11.33
N PRO A 168 16.69 1.64 10.32
CA PRO A 168 16.89 1.02 9.00
C PRO A 168 17.78 -0.21 9.09
N SER A 169 17.31 -1.33 8.54
CA SER A 169 18.05 -2.58 8.46
C SER A 169 17.96 -3.13 7.04
N ARG A 170 19.04 -3.78 6.57
CA ARG A 170 19.08 -4.47 5.27
C ARG A 170 18.95 -5.99 5.43
N THR A 171 19.36 -6.51 6.58
CA THR A 171 19.41 -7.96 6.87
C THR A 171 18.27 -8.41 7.78
N TYR A 172 17.69 -7.48 8.55
CA TYR A 172 16.64 -7.73 9.55
C TYR A 172 17.09 -8.80 10.56
N GLU A 173 18.35 -8.73 10.98
CA GLU A 173 18.99 -9.74 11.82
C GLU A 173 18.34 -9.87 13.20
N ASN A 174 17.90 -8.76 13.80
CA ASN A 174 17.26 -8.78 15.11
C ASN A 174 15.84 -9.35 15.00
N ALA A 175 15.08 -8.91 13.99
CA ALA A 175 13.75 -9.43 13.73
C ALA A 175 13.77 -10.93 13.43
N LYS A 176 14.71 -11.39 12.60
CA LYS A 176 14.89 -12.82 12.29
C LYS A 176 15.41 -13.62 13.48
N ALA A 177 16.33 -13.06 14.28
CA ALA A 177 16.79 -13.71 15.50
C ALA A 177 15.64 -13.95 16.47
N MET A 178 14.73 -12.98 16.64
CA MET A 178 13.50 -13.17 17.42
C MET A 178 12.58 -14.21 16.78
N MET A 179 12.30 -14.10 15.48
CA MET A 179 11.45 -15.04 14.73
C MET A 179 11.90 -16.51 14.86
N TYR A 180 13.21 -16.77 14.86
CA TYR A 180 13.77 -18.12 15.00
C TYR A 180 14.01 -18.55 16.44
N GLY A 181 14.50 -17.63 17.29
CA GLY A 181 14.96 -17.93 18.65
C GLY A 181 13.87 -17.88 19.70
N ASP A 182 12.83 -17.07 19.49
CA ASP A 182 11.66 -16.94 20.37
C ASP A 182 10.38 -16.81 19.53
N PRO A 183 9.94 -17.91 18.88
CA PRO A 183 8.80 -17.89 17.97
C PRO A 183 7.48 -17.55 18.67
N GLU A 184 7.35 -17.77 19.99
CA GLU A 184 6.16 -17.37 20.75
C GLU A 184 6.10 -15.86 20.93
N LEU A 185 7.20 -15.22 21.35
CA LEU A 185 7.29 -13.76 21.43
C LEU A 185 7.04 -13.11 20.06
N TRP A 186 7.62 -13.68 19.01
CA TRP A 186 7.42 -13.21 17.64
C TRP A 186 5.95 -13.31 17.19
N ALA A 187 5.31 -14.44 17.45
CA ALA A 187 3.89 -14.62 17.13
C ALA A 187 3.01 -13.61 17.88
N ASP A 188 3.24 -13.41 19.17
CA ASP A 188 2.50 -12.44 19.99
C ASP A 188 2.72 -10.99 19.53
N LEU A 189 3.93 -10.64 19.08
CA LEU A 189 4.22 -9.33 18.49
C LEU A 189 3.42 -9.13 17.20
N LEU A 190 3.46 -10.09 16.27
CA LEU A 190 2.74 -9.98 15.02
C LEU A 190 1.21 -9.97 15.22
N ASP A 191 0.71 -10.71 16.20
CA ASP A 191 -0.72 -10.77 16.51
C ASP A 191 -1.25 -9.40 16.97
N ARG A 192 -0.51 -8.71 17.87
CA ARG A 192 -0.82 -7.35 18.32
C ARG A 192 -0.75 -6.33 17.18
N LEU A 193 0.28 -6.44 16.34
CA LEU A 193 0.43 -5.54 15.19
C LEU A 193 -0.66 -5.75 14.16
N ALA A 194 -1.12 -7.00 13.97
CA ALA A 194 -2.26 -7.29 13.12
C ALA A 194 -3.55 -6.62 13.64
N ASP A 195 -3.79 -6.62 14.95
CA ASP A 195 -4.95 -5.93 15.54
C ASP A 195 -4.89 -4.41 15.35
N ILE A 196 -3.74 -3.80 15.62
CA ILE A 196 -3.50 -2.35 15.41
C ILE A 196 -3.70 -1.99 13.92
N THR A 197 -3.08 -2.75 13.02
CA THR A 197 -3.20 -2.56 11.58
C THR A 197 -4.65 -2.71 11.10
N ALA A 198 -5.36 -3.73 11.59
CA ALA A 198 -6.77 -3.95 11.25
C ALA A 198 -7.65 -2.80 11.75
N ALA A 199 -7.48 -2.34 13.00
CA ALA A 199 -8.21 -1.20 13.54
C ALA A 199 -7.98 0.07 12.71
N PHE A 200 -6.73 0.33 12.31
CA PHE A 200 -6.39 1.47 11.47
C PHE A 200 -7.02 1.41 10.07
N LEU A 201 -7.06 0.23 9.44
CA LEU A 201 -7.74 0.06 8.16
C LEU A 201 -9.26 0.22 8.29
N LYS A 202 -9.88 -0.30 9.37
CA LYS A 202 -11.31 -0.13 9.63
C LYS A 202 -11.71 1.35 9.70
N VAL A 203 -10.97 2.16 10.46
CA VAL A 203 -11.18 3.61 10.53
C VAL A 203 -11.16 4.25 9.14
N GLN A 204 -10.19 3.88 8.30
CA GLN A 204 -10.07 4.43 6.95
C GLN A 204 -11.25 4.04 6.04
N ILE A 205 -11.68 2.77 6.10
CA ILE A 205 -12.80 2.25 5.31
C ILE A 205 -14.10 2.92 5.75
N GLU A 206 -14.36 3.00 7.06
CA GLU A 206 -15.55 3.63 7.63
C GLU A 206 -15.62 5.13 7.32
N ALA A 207 -14.47 5.79 7.22
CA ALA A 207 -14.39 7.19 6.80
C ALA A 207 -14.63 7.39 5.29
N GLY A 208 -14.50 6.33 4.47
CA GLY A 208 -14.87 6.35 3.05
C GLY A 208 -13.77 5.90 2.07
N ALA A 209 -12.69 5.26 2.53
CA ALA A 209 -11.74 4.61 1.62
C ALA A 209 -12.45 3.53 0.78
N SER A 210 -12.27 3.58 -0.54
CA SER A 210 -12.92 2.68 -1.50
C SER A 210 -12.16 1.37 -1.73
N ALA A 211 -10.88 1.32 -1.36
CA ALA A 211 -10.02 0.14 -1.37
C ALA A 211 -8.94 0.31 -0.28
N VAL A 212 -8.27 -0.78 0.10
CA VAL A 212 -7.15 -0.74 1.05
C VAL A 212 -5.93 -1.47 0.52
N GLN A 213 -4.74 -0.95 0.81
CA GLN A 213 -3.47 -1.62 0.52
C GLN A 213 -2.67 -1.94 1.78
N LEU A 214 -2.25 -3.18 1.93
CA LEU A 214 -1.31 -3.63 2.95
C LEU A 214 0.10 -3.67 2.35
N PHE A 215 1.01 -2.88 2.92
CA PHE A 215 2.39 -2.78 2.50
C PHE A 215 3.29 -3.71 3.33
N ASP A 216 3.65 -4.86 2.76
CA ASP A 216 4.62 -5.80 3.31
C ASP A 216 6.00 -5.59 2.67
N SER A 217 6.51 -4.37 2.84
CA SER A 217 7.70 -3.87 2.13
C SER A 217 8.96 -4.69 2.37
N TRP A 218 9.02 -5.42 3.48
CA TRP A 218 10.21 -6.19 3.89
C TRP A 218 10.07 -7.69 3.67
N ALA A 219 8.89 -8.20 3.31
CA ALA A 219 8.64 -9.64 3.16
C ALA A 219 9.62 -10.35 2.22
N GLY A 220 10.16 -9.66 1.20
CA GLY A 220 11.18 -10.21 0.31
C GLY A 220 12.49 -10.64 0.99
N ALA A 221 12.67 -10.31 2.27
CA ALA A 221 13.78 -10.81 3.08
C ALA A 221 13.58 -12.27 3.56
N LEU A 222 12.40 -12.87 3.38
CA LEU A 222 12.04 -14.18 3.91
C LEU A 222 11.98 -15.25 2.82
N ALA A 223 12.38 -16.47 3.18
CA ALA A 223 12.10 -17.63 2.36
C ALA A 223 10.60 -18.00 2.44
N PRO A 224 10.02 -18.64 1.41
CA PRO A 224 8.60 -19.01 1.40
C PRO A 224 8.14 -19.82 2.62
N ALA A 225 8.99 -20.74 3.11
CA ALA A 225 8.68 -21.56 4.27
C ALA A 225 8.59 -20.74 5.57
N ASP A 226 9.44 -19.73 5.73
CA ASP A 226 9.44 -18.85 6.90
C ASP A 226 8.29 -17.85 6.83
N TYR A 227 8.02 -17.29 5.64
CA TYR A 227 6.86 -16.42 5.43
C TYR A 227 5.55 -17.13 5.79
N ARG A 228 5.33 -18.33 5.23
CA ARG A 228 4.12 -19.12 5.49
C ARG A 228 3.97 -19.47 6.98
N ARG A 229 5.06 -19.88 7.63
CA ARG A 229 5.04 -20.36 9.02
C ARG A 229 4.90 -19.23 10.04
N SER A 230 5.57 -18.11 9.80
CA SER A 230 5.85 -17.12 10.85
C SER A 230 5.34 -15.73 10.55
N VAL A 231 4.77 -15.45 9.37
CA VAL A 231 4.32 -14.09 8.99
C VAL A 231 2.93 -14.07 8.37
N MET A 232 2.64 -14.99 7.45
CA MET A 232 1.45 -14.96 6.59
C MET A 232 0.13 -14.87 7.37
N SER A 233 0.03 -15.56 8.52
CA SER A 233 -1.17 -15.56 9.36
C SER A 233 -1.53 -14.17 9.88
N ALA A 234 -0.55 -13.31 10.13
CA ALA A 234 -0.80 -11.95 10.62
C ALA A 234 -1.39 -11.06 9.52
N SER A 235 -0.88 -11.15 8.28
CA SER A 235 -1.48 -10.47 7.13
C SER A 235 -2.88 -11.01 6.82
N ALA A 236 -3.10 -12.32 6.98
CA ALA A 236 -4.43 -12.93 6.84
C ALA A 236 -5.41 -12.42 7.89
N LYS A 237 -5.01 -12.34 9.16
CA LYS A 237 -5.80 -11.74 10.25
C LYS A 237 -6.24 -10.31 9.92
N VAL A 238 -5.34 -9.49 9.36
CA VAL A 238 -5.67 -8.13 8.91
C VAL A 238 -6.74 -8.14 7.82
N PHE A 239 -6.56 -8.95 6.77
CA PHE A 239 -7.50 -8.99 5.64
C PHE A 239 -8.86 -9.59 6.01
N ASP A 240 -8.90 -10.57 6.90
CA ASP A 240 -10.13 -11.16 7.41
C ASP A 240 -10.92 -10.16 8.25
N ALA A 241 -10.23 -9.38 9.10
CA ALA A 241 -10.84 -8.36 9.95
C ALA A 241 -11.54 -7.23 9.16
N VAL A 242 -11.14 -7.00 7.91
CA VAL A 242 -11.77 -6.00 7.01
C VAL A 242 -12.58 -6.61 5.87
N ALA A 243 -12.66 -7.95 5.77
CA ALA A 243 -13.35 -8.63 4.67
C ALA A 243 -14.85 -8.28 4.61
N GLY A 244 -15.47 -8.02 5.76
CA GLY A 244 -16.90 -7.69 5.86
C GLY A 244 -17.30 -6.37 5.21
N TYR A 245 -16.35 -5.45 4.99
CA TYR A 245 -16.64 -4.16 4.35
C TYR A 245 -16.75 -4.25 2.82
N GLY A 246 -16.31 -5.35 2.21
CA GLY A 246 -16.45 -5.57 0.76
C GLY A 246 -15.61 -4.65 -0.13
N VAL A 247 -14.66 -3.89 0.43
CA VAL A 247 -13.71 -3.10 -0.36
C VAL A 247 -12.57 -3.98 -0.89
N PRO A 248 -12.01 -3.71 -2.09
CA PRO A 248 -10.86 -4.46 -2.58
C PRO A 248 -9.64 -4.34 -1.65
N ARG A 249 -8.99 -5.47 -1.38
CA ARG A 249 -7.80 -5.56 -0.53
C ARG A 249 -6.57 -5.87 -1.37
N ILE A 250 -5.60 -4.97 -1.37
CA ILE A 250 -4.36 -5.09 -2.13
C ILE A 250 -3.23 -5.50 -1.20
N HIS A 251 -2.42 -6.49 -1.58
CA HIS A 251 -1.23 -6.88 -0.83
C HIS A 251 0.01 -6.64 -1.69
N PHE A 252 0.89 -5.74 -1.26
CA PHE A 252 2.08 -5.36 -2.01
C PHE A 252 3.33 -5.55 -1.17
N GLY A 253 4.39 -6.07 -1.80
CA GLY A 253 5.70 -6.23 -1.19
C GLY A 253 6.78 -6.08 -2.25
N VAL A 254 8.00 -5.79 -1.79
CA VAL A 254 9.18 -5.67 -2.65
C VAL A 254 10.09 -6.86 -2.36
N GLY A 255 10.51 -7.56 -3.40
CA GLY A 255 11.35 -8.75 -3.34
C GLY A 255 10.55 -10.01 -3.16
N THR A 256 9.25 -9.95 -3.45
CA THR A 256 8.29 -10.98 -3.08
C THR A 256 7.91 -11.90 -4.23
N GLY A 257 8.73 -11.98 -5.28
CA GLY A 257 8.46 -12.83 -6.44
C GLY A 257 8.15 -14.29 -6.09
N GLU A 258 8.87 -14.86 -5.12
CA GLU A 258 8.64 -16.23 -4.62
C GLU A 258 7.52 -16.32 -3.56
N LEU A 259 6.96 -15.18 -3.15
CA LEU A 259 5.91 -15.07 -2.14
C LEU A 259 4.55 -14.66 -2.74
N LEU A 260 4.46 -14.35 -4.03
CA LEU A 260 3.23 -13.83 -4.66
C LEU A 260 2.01 -14.73 -4.44
N GLY A 261 2.17 -16.05 -4.56
CA GLY A 261 1.11 -17.01 -4.26
C GLY A 261 0.67 -16.95 -2.79
N LEU A 262 1.62 -16.92 -1.85
CA LEU A 262 1.35 -16.81 -0.41
C LEU A 262 0.65 -15.50 -0.05
N MET A 263 1.06 -14.39 -0.68
CA MET A 263 0.45 -13.08 -0.49
C MET A 263 -1.00 -13.06 -1.00
N GLY A 264 -1.27 -13.77 -2.09
CA GLY A 264 -2.62 -14.01 -2.61
C GLY A 264 -3.46 -14.91 -1.71
N GLU A 265 -2.89 -16.01 -1.21
CA GLU A 265 -3.51 -16.95 -0.26
C GLU A 265 -3.88 -16.27 1.07
N ALA A 266 -3.14 -15.24 1.49
CA ALA A 266 -3.40 -14.48 2.71
C ALA A 266 -4.70 -13.66 2.67
N GLY A 267 -5.44 -13.65 1.55
CA GLY A 267 -6.77 -13.01 1.48
C GLY A 267 -6.85 -11.75 0.64
N ALA A 268 -5.78 -11.37 -0.06
CA ALA A 268 -5.76 -10.25 -0.98
C ALA A 268 -6.74 -10.46 -2.16
N ASP A 269 -7.42 -9.43 -2.65
CA ASP A 269 -8.18 -9.47 -3.91
C ASP A 269 -7.27 -9.08 -5.10
N VAL A 270 -6.25 -8.27 -4.81
CA VAL A 270 -5.24 -7.80 -5.77
C VAL A 270 -3.85 -8.07 -5.21
N VAL A 271 -2.96 -8.66 -6.01
CA VAL A 271 -1.56 -8.86 -5.64
C VAL A 271 -0.70 -7.82 -6.36
N GLY A 272 -0.01 -7.00 -5.58
CA GLY A 272 0.95 -6.04 -6.09
C GLY A 272 2.30 -6.71 -6.38
N VAL A 273 2.81 -6.48 -7.59
CA VAL A 273 4.01 -7.13 -8.12
C VAL A 273 5.10 -6.07 -8.30
N ASP A 274 6.34 -6.38 -7.88
CA ASP A 274 7.50 -5.54 -8.20
C ASP A 274 8.06 -5.83 -9.60
N TRP A 275 8.98 -4.99 -10.07
CA TRP A 275 9.45 -4.99 -11.46
C TRP A 275 10.30 -6.19 -11.88
N ARG A 276 10.70 -7.06 -10.95
CA ARG A 276 11.58 -8.20 -11.25
C ARG A 276 10.85 -9.39 -11.86
N VAL A 277 9.52 -9.45 -11.71
CA VAL A 277 8.71 -10.57 -12.18
C VAL A 277 7.75 -10.07 -13.26
N PRO A 278 7.89 -10.47 -14.53
CA PRO A 278 6.90 -10.19 -15.57
C PRO A 278 5.48 -10.58 -15.14
N LEU A 279 4.46 -9.81 -15.55
CA LEU A 279 3.09 -9.96 -15.03
C LEU A 279 2.42 -11.28 -15.42
N ASP A 280 2.79 -11.87 -16.54
CA ASP A 280 2.35 -13.21 -16.98
C ASP A 280 2.86 -14.31 -16.04
N GLU A 281 4.13 -14.26 -15.68
CA GLU A 281 4.74 -15.17 -14.70
C GLU A 281 4.21 -14.91 -13.29
N ALA A 282 3.97 -13.65 -12.92
CA ALA A 282 3.32 -13.30 -11.66
C ALA A 282 1.91 -13.90 -11.57
N ALA A 283 1.12 -13.82 -12.65
CA ALA A 283 -0.22 -14.41 -12.70
C ALA A 283 -0.18 -15.93 -12.53
N ARG A 284 0.79 -16.61 -13.16
CA ARG A 284 1.01 -18.05 -12.98
C ARG A 284 1.31 -18.41 -11.51
N ARG A 285 2.08 -17.57 -10.79
CA ARG A 285 2.44 -17.79 -9.38
C ARG A 285 1.30 -17.48 -8.40
N VAL A 286 0.54 -16.42 -8.67
CA VAL A 286 -0.61 -16.01 -7.84
C VAL A 286 -1.77 -16.99 -7.98
N GLY A 287 -1.97 -17.53 -9.19
CA GLY A 287 -3.11 -18.36 -9.53
C GLY A 287 -4.35 -17.54 -9.92
N PRO A 288 -5.42 -18.22 -10.36
CA PRO A 288 -6.65 -17.57 -10.81
C PRO A 288 -7.38 -16.89 -9.65
N GLY A 289 -8.32 -15.99 -9.95
CA GLY A 289 -9.17 -15.41 -8.93
C GLY A 289 -8.71 -14.05 -8.38
N LYS A 290 -7.62 -13.49 -8.90
CA LYS A 290 -6.95 -12.29 -8.36
C LYS A 290 -6.58 -11.33 -9.47
N ALA A 291 -6.74 -10.02 -9.23
CA ALA A 291 -6.16 -9.01 -10.10
C ALA A 291 -4.69 -8.81 -9.77
N LEU A 292 -3.90 -8.32 -10.73
CA LEU A 292 -2.52 -7.91 -10.51
C LEU A 292 -2.38 -6.39 -10.57
N GLN A 293 -1.48 -5.86 -9.75
CA GLN A 293 -1.12 -4.44 -9.76
C GLN A 293 0.38 -4.25 -9.99
N GLY A 294 0.75 -3.33 -10.90
CA GLY A 294 2.13 -3.02 -11.22
C GLY A 294 2.45 -3.08 -12.72
N ASN A 295 3.71 -3.25 -13.11
CA ASN A 295 4.87 -3.33 -12.22
C ASN A 295 6.12 -2.65 -12.77
N LEU A 296 5.96 -1.57 -13.55
CA LEU A 296 7.07 -0.86 -14.20
C LEU A 296 8.18 -0.48 -13.20
N ASP A 297 9.44 -0.77 -13.54
CA ASP A 297 10.59 -0.32 -12.75
C ASP A 297 10.58 1.23 -12.65
N PRO A 298 10.52 1.83 -11.44
CA PRO A 298 10.46 3.28 -11.28
C PRO A 298 11.70 4.00 -11.84
N THR A 299 12.83 3.31 -11.99
CA THR A 299 14.06 3.90 -12.55
C THR A 299 13.96 4.18 -14.05
N VAL A 300 13.04 3.52 -14.76
CA VAL A 300 12.81 3.73 -16.19
C VAL A 300 12.41 5.17 -16.49
N LEU A 301 11.77 5.87 -15.53
CA LEU A 301 11.35 7.27 -15.68
C LEU A 301 12.51 8.27 -15.76
N PHE A 302 13.75 7.84 -15.51
CA PHE A 302 14.96 8.63 -15.73
C PHE A 302 15.54 8.45 -17.15
N SER A 303 14.90 7.65 -17.99
CA SER A 303 15.33 7.39 -19.36
C SER A 303 14.65 8.32 -20.37
N THR A 304 14.90 8.09 -21.67
CA THR A 304 14.24 8.81 -22.76
C THR A 304 12.76 8.41 -22.87
N PRO A 305 11.88 9.29 -23.39
CA PRO A 305 10.47 8.95 -23.61
C PRO A 305 10.27 7.63 -24.38
N GLN A 306 11.10 7.37 -25.40
CA GLN A 306 11.01 6.15 -26.21
C GLN A 306 11.33 4.89 -25.40
N ALA A 307 12.31 4.96 -24.48
CA ALA A 307 12.65 3.85 -23.60
C ALA A 307 11.56 3.60 -22.56
N VAL A 308 10.95 4.67 -22.02
CA VAL A 308 9.78 4.57 -21.12
C VAL A 308 8.64 3.87 -21.85
N GLU A 309 8.24 4.35 -23.02
CA GLU A 309 7.15 3.75 -23.80
C GLU A 309 7.42 2.28 -24.15
N ALA A 310 8.66 1.93 -24.51
CA ALA A 310 9.05 0.55 -24.78
C ALA A 310 8.85 -0.35 -23.56
N LYS A 311 9.31 0.09 -22.38
CA LYS A 311 9.14 -0.67 -21.14
C LYS A 311 7.69 -0.73 -20.66
N VAL A 312 6.91 0.32 -20.89
CA VAL A 312 5.47 0.29 -20.62
C VAL A 312 4.77 -0.72 -21.51
N ARG A 313 5.11 -0.80 -22.81
CA ARG A 313 4.56 -1.84 -23.70
C ARG A 313 4.90 -3.24 -23.23
N GLU A 314 6.15 -3.50 -22.82
CA GLU A 314 6.52 -4.81 -22.27
C GLU A 314 5.63 -5.20 -21.07
N VAL A 315 5.35 -4.26 -20.16
CA VAL A 315 4.45 -4.51 -19.02
C VAL A 315 3.00 -4.76 -19.47
N LEU A 316 2.49 -3.95 -20.41
CA LEU A 316 1.12 -4.09 -20.92
C LEU A 316 0.93 -5.38 -21.73
N ASP A 317 1.93 -5.78 -22.51
CA ASP A 317 1.92 -7.02 -23.28
C ASP A 317 1.97 -8.23 -22.35
N ALA A 318 2.77 -8.20 -21.28
CA ALA A 318 2.78 -9.23 -20.23
C ALA A 318 1.48 -9.27 -19.42
N ALA A 319 0.74 -8.16 -19.34
CA ALA A 319 -0.57 -8.10 -18.72
C ALA A 319 -1.74 -8.49 -19.65
N ALA A 320 -1.45 -8.76 -20.93
CA ALA A 320 -2.48 -9.09 -21.90
C ALA A 320 -3.20 -10.39 -21.52
N GLY A 321 -4.53 -10.34 -21.41
CA GLY A 321 -5.36 -11.50 -21.08
C GLY A 321 -5.46 -11.81 -19.57
N LEU A 322 -4.86 -11.01 -18.70
CA LEU A 322 -5.08 -11.13 -17.25
C LEU A 322 -6.54 -10.82 -16.87
N GLU A 323 -7.03 -11.49 -15.83
CA GLU A 323 -8.41 -11.30 -15.33
C GLU A 323 -8.66 -9.85 -14.88
N GLY A 324 -7.64 -9.19 -14.32
CA GLY A 324 -7.67 -7.79 -13.93
C GLY A 324 -6.26 -7.23 -13.79
N HIS A 325 -6.05 -6.02 -14.30
CA HIS A 325 -4.77 -5.32 -14.23
C HIS A 325 -4.98 -3.88 -13.82
N VAL A 326 -4.27 -3.46 -12.78
CA VAL A 326 -4.08 -2.06 -12.41
C VAL A 326 -2.63 -1.69 -12.69
N PHE A 327 -2.39 -0.77 -13.63
CA PHE A 327 -1.04 -0.33 -13.91
C PHE A 327 -0.50 0.50 -12.75
N ASN A 328 0.71 0.18 -12.32
CA ASN A 328 1.45 0.94 -11.31
C ASN A 328 2.95 0.75 -11.57
N LEU A 329 3.77 1.51 -10.86
CA LEU A 329 5.19 1.21 -10.72
C LEU A 329 5.36 -0.03 -9.82
N GLY A 330 6.50 -0.72 -9.94
CA GLY A 330 6.90 -1.84 -9.09
C GLY A 330 7.44 -1.41 -7.72
N HIS A 331 7.62 -0.10 -7.50
CA HIS A 331 7.87 0.53 -6.20
C HIS A 331 7.51 2.03 -6.27
N GLY A 332 7.81 2.81 -5.23
CA GLY A 332 7.38 4.20 -5.13
C GLY A 332 8.16 5.13 -6.05
N VAL A 333 7.47 6.18 -6.52
CA VAL A 333 8.08 7.32 -7.22
C VAL A 333 9.29 7.85 -6.44
N MET A 334 10.38 8.12 -7.15
CA MET A 334 11.61 8.62 -6.56
C MET A 334 11.57 10.15 -6.39
N PRO A 335 12.24 10.73 -5.39
CA PRO A 335 12.20 12.17 -5.12
C PRO A 335 12.65 13.06 -6.30
N THR A 336 13.52 12.54 -7.16
CA THR A 336 14.12 13.25 -8.30
C THR A 336 13.44 12.94 -9.63
N THR A 337 12.39 12.12 -9.65
CA THR A 337 11.61 11.84 -10.85
C THR A 337 10.99 13.14 -11.38
N ASP A 338 11.12 13.39 -12.69
CA ASP A 338 10.40 14.46 -13.37
C ASP A 338 8.89 14.22 -13.22
N PRO A 339 8.13 15.10 -12.55
CA PRO A 339 6.70 14.90 -12.37
C PRO A 339 5.95 14.82 -13.71
N ASP A 340 6.42 15.51 -14.76
CA ASP A 340 5.72 15.48 -16.05
C ASP A 340 5.89 14.13 -16.75
N ALA A 341 6.91 13.34 -16.38
CA ALA A 341 7.05 11.95 -16.84
C ALA A 341 5.91 11.06 -16.35
N LEU A 342 5.37 11.31 -15.15
CA LEU A 342 4.21 10.58 -14.61
C LEU A 342 2.91 10.96 -15.34
N THR A 343 2.75 12.24 -15.70
CA THR A 343 1.61 12.69 -16.53
C THR A 343 1.65 11.99 -17.89
N ARG A 344 2.79 12.07 -18.60
CA ARG A 344 2.96 11.40 -19.91
C ARG A 344 2.76 9.89 -19.82
N LEU A 345 3.24 9.25 -18.75
CA LEU A 345 3.04 7.82 -18.52
C LEU A 345 1.55 7.48 -18.36
N THR A 346 0.82 8.26 -17.57
CA THR A 346 -0.62 8.05 -17.34
C THR A 346 -1.39 8.16 -18.66
N GLU A 347 -1.17 9.25 -19.40
CA GLU A 347 -1.79 9.48 -20.71
C GLU A 347 -1.46 8.36 -21.71
N TYR A 348 -0.21 7.89 -21.73
CA TYR A 348 0.23 6.83 -22.62
C TYR A 348 -0.48 5.50 -22.31
N VAL A 349 -0.56 5.10 -21.04
CA VAL A 349 -1.25 3.87 -20.65
C VAL A 349 -2.74 3.95 -20.99
N HIS A 350 -3.40 5.06 -20.65
CA HIS A 350 -4.81 5.27 -21.00
C HIS A 350 -5.05 5.17 -22.51
N THR A 351 -4.26 5.90 -23.31
CA THR A 351 -4.40 5.92 -24.76
C THR A 351 -4.15 4.54 -25.38
N ARG A 352 -3.14 3.81 -24.90
CA ARG A 352 -2.74 2.52 -25.48
C ARG A 352 -3.73 1.39 -25.16
N THR A 353 -4.44 1.51 -24.04
CA THR A 353 -5.33 0.46 -23.51
C THR A 353 -6.81 0.78 -23.60
N ALA A 354 -7.17 1.94 -24.18
CA ALA A 354 -8.55 2.32 -24.47
C ALA A 354 -9.27 1.25 -25.30
N ARG A 355 -10.53 0.94 -24.94
CA ARG A 355 -11.35 -0.13 -25.53
C ARG A 355 -12.59 0.37 -26.23
#